data_AF-A0A0C2CYX9-F1
#
_entry.id   AF-A0A0C2CYX9-F1
#
_cell.length_a   1.000
_cell.length_b   1.000
_cell.length_c   1.000
_cell.angle_alpha   90.00
_cell.angle_beta   90.00
_cell.angle_gamma   90.00
#
_symmetry.space_group_name_H-M   'P 1'
#
loop_
_entity.id
_entity.type
_entity.pdbx_description
1 polymer ?
#
loop_
_entity_poly.entity_id
_entity_poly.type
_entity_poly.pdbx_seq_one_letter_code
_entity_poly.pdbx_strand_id
1 'polypeptide(L)'
;MCHCDSQLKCIRFLEGLDNVIECSALTGQPLSMKFSYNPALRNARIPGEETIRSQYFKNETAVISDGMMYCAATVDVSGWGPSNGQVFTYKENQRYFLLLAAGSAITSGLTQHSTTAVSSSRLLTDYGAEGSTGLSSTVRKRLIKAHAILMILAWFFFVPTAVMFARFLRASWPTMKPGGLLIWFHVHRTFNTIAILLSIASFICILTANSWEWTGPGSQSSDWGKKHTMVGIFALCLCWLQPFISAMRCNPAHPRRQFFNWVHRGIGVIAMILATTAVCIAAVHFLGIWPHKISQTTLSLMPLVVLLVMSAVFLCIDKFIDVDELNLSKMCEKKRY
;
A
#
# COMPACT_ATOMS: atom_id res chain seq x y z
N MET A 1 9.97 22.01 -6.66
CA MET A 1 10.62 21.52 -7.89
C MET A 1 10.13 20.11 -8.19
N CYS A 2 9.56 19.88 -9.37
CA CYS A 2 9.13 18.55 -9.84
C CYS A 2 10.01 18.11 -11.02
N HIS A 3 10.80 17.05 -10.82
CA HIS A 3 11.60 16.39 -11.86
C HIS A 3 10.78 15.32 -12.59
N CYS A 4 10.62 15.45 -13.91
CA CYS A 4 10.09 14.43 -14.81
C CYS A 4 10.59 14.70 -16.23
N ASP A 5 10.92 13.62 -16.94
CA ASP A 5 11.55 13.53 -18.26
C ASP A 5 10.49 13.49 -19.38
N SER A 6 9.60 14.51 -19.43
CA SER A 6 8.41 14.51 -20.28
C SER A 6 8.20 15.82 -21.05
N GLN A 7 7.71 15.70 -22.29
CA GLN A 7 7.39 16.79 -23.23
C GLN A 7 6.10 17.56 -22.87
N LEU A 8 5.48 17.24 -21.74
CA LEU A 8 4.31 17.92 -21.17
C LEU A 8 4.34 17.80 -19.65
N LYS A 9 4.01 18.88 -18.93
CA LYS A 9 3.65 18.87 -17.51
C LYS A 9 2.35 19.64 -17.31
N CYS A 10 1.35 19.00 -16.73
CA CYS A 10 0.07 19.62 -16.38
C CYS A 10 -0.14 19.55 -14.87
N ILE A 11 -0.43 20.69 -14.27
CA ILE A 11 -0.92 20.81 -12.90
C ILE A 11 -2.43 21.04 -12.97
N ARG A 12 -3.19 20.20 -12.29
CA ARG A 12 -4.64 20.23 -12.25
C ARG A 12 -5.11 20.43 -10.81
N PHE A 13 -6.19 21.19 -10.68
CA PHE A 13 -6.95 21.37 -9.44
C PHE A 13 -8.35 20.80 -9.66
N LEU A 14 -8.76 19.80 -8.87
CA LEU A 14 -10.08 19.17 -9.01
C LEU A 14 -11.16 19.94 -8.26
N GLU A 15 -12.11 20.51 -9.02
CA GLU A 15 -13.40 21.09 -8.63
C GLU A 15 -14.32 21.02 -9.87
N GLY A 16 -15.13 19.98 -10.08
CA GLY A 16 -16.01 19.91 -11.28
C GLY A 16 -15.22 19.87 -12.60
N LEU A 17 -15.70 20.52 -13.68
CA LEU A 17 -15.00 20.60 -14.97
C LEU A 17 -13.54 21.00 -14.72
N ASP A 18 -12.60 20.10 -15.03
CA ASP A 18 -11.30 20.17 -14.37
C ASP A 18 -10.43 21.30 -14.95
N ASN A 19 -10.10 22.28 -14.12
CA ASN A 19 -9.20 23.38 -14.49
C ASN A 19 -7.75 22.89 -14.54
N VAL A 20 -7.02 23.27 -15.58
CA VAL A 20 -5.66 22.80 -15.86
C VAL A 20 -4.75 23.99 -16.13
N ILE A 21 -3.59 23.98 -15.47
CA ILE A 21 -2.44 24.78 -15.84
C ILE A 21 -1.46 23.83 -16.50
N GLU A 22 -1.15 24.06 -17.76
CA GLU A 22 -0.23 23.22 -18.50
C GLU A 22 1.02 23.98 -18.90
N CYS A 23 2.12 23.26 -19.03
CA CYS A 23 3.29 23.74 -19.72
C CYS A 23 3.61 22.80 -20.89
N SER A 24 3.51 23.35 -22.10
CA SER A 24 3.60 22.58 -23.34
C SER A 24 4.22 23.38 -24.48
N ALA A 25 4.91 22.67 -25.37
CA ALA A 25 5.35 23.16 -26.67
C ALA A 25 4.67 22.32 -27.75
N LEU A 26 3.63 22.84 -28.39
CA LEU A 26 3.06 22.21 -29.58
C LEU A 26 4.01 22.41 -30.75
N THR A 27 3.98 21.52 -31.74
CA THR A 27 4.84 21.63 -32.93
C THR A 27 4.70 23.00 -33.59
N GLY A 28 5.78 23.79 -33.60
CA GLY A 28 5.81 25.14 -34.15
C GLY A 28 5.45 26.27 -33.17
N GLN A 29 5.16 25.98 -31.89
CA GLN A 29 4.95 26.99 -30.85
C GLN A 29 6.06 26.98 -29.79
N PRO A 30 6.42 28.16 -29.23
CA PRO A 30 7.33 28.22 -28.11
C PRO A 30 6.74 27.55 -26.87
N LEU A 31 7.63 26.93 -26.07
CA LEU A 31 7.28 26.41 -24.75
C LEU A 31 6.72 27.55 -23.90
N SER A 32 5.53 27.36 -23.33
CA SER A 32 4.87 28.36 -22.49
C SER A 32 3.86 27.71 -21.55
N MET A 33 3.58 28.39 -20.45
CA MET A 33 2.51 28.08 -19.52
C MET A 33 1.18 28.63 -20.05
N LYS A 34 0.12 27.83 -19.96
CA LYS A 34 -1.20 28.16 -20.52
C LYS A 34 -2.29 27.62 -19.61
N PHE A 35 -3.45 28.29 -19.58
CA PHE A 35 -4.66 27.65 -19.05
C PHE A 35 -5.28 26.72 -20.08
N SER A 36 -5.77 25.59 -19.59
CA SER A 36 -6.61 24.66 -20.32
C SER A 36 -7.65 24.08 -19.36
N TYR A 37 -8.60 23.34 -19.90
CA TYR A 37 -9.62 22.68 -19.09
C TYR A 37 -9.85 21.28 -19.61
N ASN A 38 -10.44 20.43 -18.78
CA ASN A 38 -10.83 19.09 -19.21
C ASN A 38 -12.35 18.93 -19.11
N PRO A 39 -13.07 18.98 -20.24
CA PRO A 39 -14.49 18.71 -20.27
C PRO A 39 -14.86 17.24 -19.96
N ALA A 40 -13.89 16.31 -19.99
CA ALA A 40 -14.09 14.89 -19.63
C ALA A 40 -12.74 14.18 -19.31
N LEU A 41 -12.23 13.36 -20.23
CA LEU A 41 -10.95 12.65 -20.13
C LEU A 41 -9.90 13.20 -21.12
N ARG A 42 -10.12 14.40 -21.67
CA ARG A 42 -9.28 15.00 -22.70
C ARG A 42 -9.02 16.47 -22.41
N ASN A 43 -7.76 16.86 -22.43
CA ASN A 43 -7.42 18.26 -22.32
C ASN A 43 -7.95 19.06 -23.52
N ALA A 44 -8.54 20.22 -23.27
CA ALA A 44 -9.08 21.12 -24.27
C ALA A 44 -8.54 22.55 -24.04
N ARG A 45 -8.27 23.24 -25.15
CA ARG A 45 -7.87 24.65 -25.13
C ARG A 45 -9.05 25.54 -24.81
N ILE A 46 -8.79 26.58 -24.02
CA ILE A 46 -9.76 27.63 -23.72
C ILE A 46 -9.63 28.70 -24.83
N PRO A 47 -10.67 28.94 -25.65
CA PRO A 47 -10.63 29.97 -26.68
C PRO A 47 -10.39 31.36 -26.08
N GLY A 48 -9.46 32.13 -26.64
CA GLY A 48 -9.15 33.50 -26.19
C GLY A 48 -8.27 33.59 -24.94
N GLU A 49 -7.80 32.47 -24.38
CA GLU A 49 -6.92 32.44 -23.20
C GLU A 49 -5.61 33.21 -23.41
N GLU A 50 -5.09 33.25 -24.64
CA GLU A 50 -3.87 34.03 -24.94
C GLU A 50 -4.00 35.51 -24.58
N THR A 51 -5.21 36.07 -24.59
CA THR A 51 -5.46 37.49 -24.27
C THR A 51 -5.29 37.79 -22.78
N ILE A 52 -5.45 36.79 -21.91
CA ILE A 52 -5.34 36.95 -20.46
C ILE A 52 -4.01 36.43 -19.90
N ARG A 53 -3.25 35.64 -20.66
CA ARG A 53 -2.06 34.94 -20.16
C ARG A 53 -1.08 35.84 -19.40
N SER A 54 -0.74 37.00 -19.95
CA SER A 54 0.20 37.96 -19.34
C SER A 54 -0.36 38.64 -18.06
N GLN A 55 -1.67 38.62 -17.87
CA GLN A 55 -2.32 39.17 -16.68
C GLN A 55 -2.22 38.19 -15.50
N TYR A 56 -2.34 36.89 -15.74
CA TYR A 56 -2.41 35.87 -14.69
C TYR A 56 -1.06 35.18 -14.42
N PHE A 57 -0.25 34.93 -15.44
CA PHE A 57 1.09 34.36 -15.27
C PHE A 57 2.12 35.48 -15.08
N LYS A 58 2.68 35.57 -13.87
CA LYS A 58 3.74 36.51 -13.49
C LYS A 58 5.06 35.77 -13.28
N ASN A 59 6.17 36.42 -13.60
CA ASN A 59 7.52 35.85 -13.46
C ASN A 59 7.64 34.46 -14.13
N GLU A 60 7.06 34.32 -15.32
CA GLU A 60 7.10 33.06 -16.06
C GLU A 60 8.52 32.76 -16.55
N THR A 61 8.94 31.52 -16.30
CA THR A 61 10.15 30.91 -16.85
C THR A 61 9.72 29.63 -17.53
N ALA A 62 10.03 29.49 -18.81
CA ALA A 62 9.69 28.32 -19.63
C ALA A 62 10.89 27.99 -20.51
N VAL A 63 11.67 26.98 -20.12
CA VAL A 63 12.94 26.63 -20.77
C VAL A 63 13.03 25.12 -20.96
N ILE A 64 13.61 24.72 -22.09
CA ILE A 64 14.05 23.34 -22.33
C ILE A 64 15.56 23.29 -22.07
N SER A 65 16.00 22.50 -21.10
CA SER A 65 17.42 22.27 -20.78
C SER A 65 17.63 20.77 -20.58
N ASP A 66 18.69 20.22 -21.18
CA ASP A 66 19.08 18.80 -21.06
C ASP A 66 17.95 17.83 -21.45
N GLY A 67 17.17 18.17 -22.48
CA GLY A 67 16.02 17.37 -22.92
C GLY A 67 14.79 17.47 -21.99
N MET A 68 14.86 18.21 -20.88
CA MET A 68 13.79 18.39 -19.92
C MET A 68 13.16 19.78 -19.99
N MET A 69 11.84 19.84 -19.81
CA MET A 69 11.08 21.08 -19.73
C MET A 69 10.97 21.58 -18.29
N TYR A 70 11.33 22.84 -18.11
CA TYR A 70 11.26 23.59 -16.86
C TYR A 70 10.31 24.77 -17.02
N CYS A 71 9.23 24.73 -16.25
CA CYS A 71 8.23 25.78 -16.25
C CYS A 71 7.91 26.20 -14.82
N ALA A 72 8.02 27.50 -14.55
CA ALA A 72 7.64 28.08 -13.27
C ALA A 72 7.06 29.47 -13.50
N ALA A 73 5.97 29.76 -12.80
CA ALA A 73 5.34 31.07 -12.80
C ALA A 73 4.64 31.28 -11.44
N THR A 74 4.43 32.53 -11.08
CA THR A 74 3.46 32.94 -10.07
C THR A 74 2.13 33.13 -10.77
N VAL A 75 1.09 32.41 -10.35
CA VAL A 75 -0.21 32.41 -11.03
C VAL A 75 -1.23 33.12 -10.16
N ASP A 76 -1.88 34.14 -10.73
CA ASP A 76 -3.08 34.74 -10.14
C ASP A 76 -4.25 33.74 -10.23
N VAL A 77 -4.93 33.50 -9.11
CA VAL A 77 -5.99 32.50 -8.96
C VAL A 77 -7.34 33.15 -8.67
N SER A 78 -7.55 34.38 -9.12
CA SER A 78 -8.84 35.09 -9.05
C SER A 78 -9.91 34.54 -10.00
N GLY A 79 -9.54 33.72 -10.99
CA GLY A 79 -10.44 33.19 -12.01
C GLY A 79 -10.73 34.18 -13.15
N TRP A 80 -11.27 33.69 -14.27
CA TRP A 80 -11.48 34.51 -15.47
C TRP A 80 -12.91 35.05 -15.57
N GLY A 81 -13.22 36.09 -14.79
CA GLY A 81 -14.52 36.76 -14.83
C GLY A 81 -15.69 35.91 -14.29
N PRO A 82 -16.89 36.50 -14.15
CA PRO A 82 -18.00 35.88 -13.41
C PRO A 82 -18.63 34.65 -14.10
N SER A 83 -18.44 34.49 -15.42
CA SER A 83 -19.11 33.48 -16.24
C SER A 83 -18.18 32.39 -16.78
N ASN A 84 -16.85 32.53 -16.64
CA ASN A 84 -15.91 31.53 -17.13
C ASN A 84 -15.36 30.66 -15.99
N GLY A 85 -15.95 29.47 -15.83
CA GLY A 85 -15.50 28.47 -14.85
C GLY A 85 -14.32 27.62 -15.28
N GLN A 86 -13.66 27.92 -16.42
CA GLN A 86 -12.57 27.12 -17.00
C GLN A 86 -11.17 27.54 -16.51
N VAL A 87 -11.07 28.68 -15.82
CA VAL A 87 -9.84 29.13 -15.16
C VAL A 87 -10.00 28.95 -13.67
N PHE A 88 -8.98 28.42 -13.02
CA PHE A 88 -9.02 28.10 -11.61
C PHE A 88 -9.23 29.35 -10.73
N THR A 89 -10.28 29.31 -9.91
CA THR A 89 -10.54 30.30 -8.85
C THR A 89 -10.26 29.67 -7.49
N TYR A 90 -9.36 30.29 -6.72
CA TYR A 90 -9.09 29.89 -5.36
C TYR A 90 -10.22 30.32 -4.42
N LYS A 91 -10.62 29.41 -3.52
CA LYS A 91 -11.56 29.65 -2.42
C LYS A 91 -10.88 29.23 -1.12
N GLU A 92 -10.88 30.14 -0.16
CA GLU A 92 -10.04 30.04 1.04
C GLU A 92 -10.30 28.79 1.89
N ASN A 93 -11.58 28.46 2.10
CA ASN A 93 -12.00 27.36 2.97
C ASN A 93 -12.22 26.04 2.22
N GLN A 94 -11.70 25.94 1.01
CA GLN A 94 -11.92 24.79 0.14
C GLN A 94 -10.67 23.90 0.09
N ARG A 95 -10.89 22.59 0.22
CA ARG A 95 -9.82 21.61 0.08
C ARG A 95 -9.71 21.15 -1.36
N TYR A 96 -8.50 21.13 -1.87
CA TYR A 96 -8.19 20.80 -3.25
C TYR A 96 -7.33 19.54 -3.34
N PHE A 97 -7.48 18.82 -4.45
CA PHE A 97 -6.54 17.81 -4.89
C PHE A 97 -5.61 18.44 -5.93
N LEU A 98 -4.30 18.30 -5.73
CA LEU A 98 -3.29 18.68 -6.70
C LEU A 98 -2.95 17.44 -7.55
N LEU A 99 -3.20 17.54 -8.84
CA LEU A 99 -2.90 16.49 -9.80
C LEU A 99 -1.76 16.96 -10.68
N LEU A 100 -0.70 16.16 -10.74
CA LEU A 100 0.39 16.36 -11.68
C LEU A 100 0.29 15.26 -12.74
N ALA A 101 0.24 15.66 -14.01
CA ALA A 101 0.24 14.74 -15.13
C ALA A 101 1.36 15.09 -16.11
N ALA A 102 1.94 14.07 -16.74
CA ALA A 102 3.03 14.21 -17.70
C ALA A 102 2.84 13.27 -18.89
N GLY A 103 3.11 13.77 -20.09
CA GLY A 103 2.85 13.07 -21.35
C GLY A 103 3.61 13.69 -22.52
N SER A 104 3.15 13.37 -23.74
CA SER A 104 3.71 13.92 -24.98
C SER A 104 2.74 14.92 -25.61
N ALA A 105 3.30 15.85 -26.38
CA ALA A 105 2.55 16.72 -27.27
C ALA A 105 2.79 16.29 -28.71
N ILE A 106 1.74 16.33 -29.53
CA ILE A 106 1.80 16.11 -30.99
C ILE A 106 1.25 17.34 -31.71
N THR A 107 1.37 17.38 -33.03
CA THR A 107 0.87 18.48 -33.88
C THR A 107 -0.60 18.80 -33.66
N SER A 108 -1.45 17.79 -33.42
CA SER A 108 -2.90 17.95 -33.22
C SER A 108 -3.32 18.24 -31.77
N GLY A 109 -2.38 18.31 -30.83
CA GLY A 109 -2.67 18.63 -29.43
C GLY A 109 -1.92 17.77 -28.41
N LEU A 110 -2.42 17.78 -27.18
CA LEU A 110 -1.85 17.00 -26.08
C LEU A 110 -2.33 15.55 -26.14
N THR A 111 -1.42 14.60 -25.97
CA THR A 111 -1.78 13.18 -25.90
C THR A 111 -2.17 12.78 -24.48
N GLN A 112 -2.73 11.59 -24.33
CA GLN A 112 -3.01 11.01 -23.03
C GLN A 112 -1.69 10.87 -22.23
N HIS A 113 -1.70 11.38 -21.00
CA HIS A 113 -0.56 11.29 -20.10
C HIS A 113 -0.24 9.83 -19.74
N SER A 114 1.04 9.51 -19.63
CA SER A 114 1.52 8.20 -19.15
C SER A 114 1.88 8.23 -17.66
N THR A 115 2.12 9.43 -17.11
CA THR A 115 2.53 9.64 -15.73
C THR A 115 1.52 10.50 -15.02
N THR A 116 1.04 10.05 -13.86
CA THR A 116 0.14 10.82 -12.98
C THR A 116 0.55 10.71 -11.52
N ALA A 117 0.35 11.81 -10.79
CA ALA A 117 0.44 11.85 -9.34
C ALA A 117 -0.71 12.68 -8.81
N VAL A 118 -1.30 12.25 -7.69
CA VAL A 118 -2.43 12.93 -7.06
C VAL A 118 -2.09 13.15 -5.59
N SER A 119 -2.31 14.38 -5.09
CA SER A 119 -2.18 14.68 -3.67
C SER A 119 -3.38 14.16 -2.87
N SER A 120 -3.27 14.15 -1.55
CA SER A 120 -4.47 14.12 -0.70
C SER A 120 -5.20 15.45 -0.77
N SER A 121 -6.50 15.45 -0.42
CA SER A 121 -7.28 16.66 -0.22
C SER A 121 -6.66 17.55 0.86
N ARG A 122 -6.45 18.84 0.59
CA ARG A 122 -5.83 19.79 1.53
C ARG A 122 -6.15 21.25 1.20
N LEU A 123 -5.97 22.16 2.16
CA LEU A 123 -6.04 23.58 1.88
C LEU A 123 -4.76 24.03 1.14
N LEU A 124 -4.87 24.97 0.20
CA LEU A 124 -3.67 25.53 -0.45
C LEU A 124 -2.81 26.34 0.53
N THR A 125 -3.41 26.93 1.56
CA THR A 125 -2.72 27.64 2.65
C THR A 125 -1.83 26.73 3.51
N ASP A 126 -2.06 25.42 3.49
CA ASP A 126 -1.16 24.44 4.13
C ASP A 126 0.18 24.30 3.39
N TYR A 127 0.33 24.93 2.22
CA TYR A 127 1.55 24.92 1.42
C TYR A 127 2.43 26.11 1.83
N GLY A 128 3.40 25.87 2.72
CA GLY A 128 4.39 26.89 3.13
C GLY A 128 4.29 27.38 4.58
N ALA A 129 3.26 26.98 5.34
CA ALA A 129 3.26 27.20 6.77
C ALA A 129 4.25 26.23 7.45
N GLU A 130 5.29 26.77 8.11
CA GLU A 130 6.25 26.03 8.96
C GLU A 130 5.61 25.34 10.20
N GLY A 131 4.29 25.21 10.24
CA GLY A 131 3.54 24.64 11.35
C GLY A 131 2.23 23.98 10.93
N SER A 132 2.19 23.28 9.78
CA SER A 132 0.99 22.55 9.39
C SER A 132 0.65 21.50 10.46
N THR A 133 -0.55 21.59 11.04
CA THR A 133 -1.15 20.66 12.01
C THR A 133 -1.41 19.25 11.44
N GLY A 134 -0.98 18.99 10.20
CA GLY A 134 -1.02 17.70 9.52
C GLY A 134 0.32 16.98 9.49
N LEU A 135 0.28 15.65 9.42
CA LEU A 135 1.47 14.81 9.35
C LEU A 135 2.31 15.15 8.11
N SER A 136 3.60 15.46 8.31
CA SER A 136 4.53 15.73 7.20
C SER A 136 4.50 14.61 6.16
N SER A 137 4.58 14.98 4.87
CA SER A 137 4.53 14.02 3.76
C SER A 137 5.58 12.90 3.87
N THR A 138 6.74 13.20 4.47
CA THR A 138 7.80 12.23 4.77
C THR A 138 7.37 11.23 5.83
N VAL A 139 6.79 11.71 6.93
CA VAL A 139 6.32 10.86 8.04
C VAL A 139 5.17 9.97 7.57
N ARG A 140 4.22 10.51 6.81
CA ARG A 140 3.14 9.73 6.18
C ARG A 140 3.69 8.58 5.33
N LYS A 141 4.65 8.85 4.44
CA LYS A 141 5.30 7.80 3.63
C LYS A 141 5.99 6.74 4.48
N ARG A 142 6.66 7.14 5.57
CA ARG A 142 7.29 6.21 6.53
C ARG A 142 6.27 5.30 7.21
N LEU A 143 5.14 5.85 7.65
CA LEU A 143 4.05 5.06 8.26
C LEU A 143 3.46 4.04 7.27
N ILE A 144 3.22 4.44 6.01
CA ILE A 144 2.74 3.52 4.97
C ILE A 144 3.75 2.38 4.73
N LYS A 145 5.05 2.69 4.68
CA LYS A 145 6.11 1.67 4.54
C LYS A 145 6.17 0.76 5.76
N ALA A 146 6.08 1.31 6.97
CA ALA A 146 6.05 0.53 8.21
C ALA A 146 4.86 -0.42 8.23
N HIS A 147 3.67 0.05 7.85
CA HIS A 147 2.48 -0.79 7.69
C HIS A 147 2.75 -2.00 6.80
N ALA A 148 3.30 -1.78 5.60
CA ALA A 148 3.60 -2.85 4.65
C ALA A 148 4.60 -3.87 5.22
N ILE A 149 5.70 -3.40 5.82
CA ILE A 149 6.74 -4.27 6.40
C ILE A 149 6.16 -5.12 7.54
N LEU A 150 5.41 -4.50 8.45
CA LEU A 150 4.82 -5.19 9.59
C LEU A 150 3.78 -6.22 9.15
N MET A 151 2.95 -5.93 8.14
CA MET A 151 2.00 -6.91 7.59
C MET A 151 2.73 -8.10 6.94
N ILE A 152 3.80 -7.84 6.18
CA ILE A 152 4.58 -8.92 5.55
C ILE A 152 5.21 -9.82 6.61
N LEU A 153 5.82 -9.25 7.65
CA LEU A 153 6.39 -10.03 8.75
C LEU A 153 5.32 -10.85 9.49
N ALA A 154 4.18 -10.25 9.81
CA ALA A 154 3.09 -10.96 10.48
C ALA A 154 2.58 -12.14 9.64
N TRP A 155 2.20 -11.89 8.39
CA TRP A 155 1.50 -12.85 7.53
C TRP A 155 2.39 -13.86 6.83
N PHE A 156 3.64 -13.52 6.51
CA PHE A 156 4.54 -14.41 5.77
C PHE A 156 5.69 -14.96 6.58
N PHE A 157 5.97 -14.43 7.77
CA PHE A 157 6.98 -15.01 8.65
C PHE A 157 6.35 -15.63 9.90
N PHE A 158 5.68 -14.85 10.75
CA PHE A 158 5.21 -15.36 12.04
C PHE A 158 4.06 -16.37 11.92
N VAL A 159 3.01 -16.08 11.15
CA VAL A 159 1.86 -16.99 11.02
C VAL A 159 2.25 -18.32 10.36
N PRO A 160 2.98 -18.37 9.22
CA PRO A 160 3.38 -19.62 8.62
C PRO A 160 4.27 -20.43 9.55
N THR A 161 5.23 -19.80 10.23
CA THR A 161 6.08 -20.48 11.21
C THR A 161 5.22 -21.15 12.30
N ALA A 162 4.23 -20.44 12.85
CA ALA A 162 3.32 -21.01 13.86
C ALA A 162 2.53 -22.23 13.33
N VAL A 163 2.08 -22.19 12.07
CA VAL A 163 1.33 -23.29 11.44
C VAL A 163 2.24 -24.49 11.16
N MET A 164 3.46 -24.24 10.69
CA MET A 164 4.42 -25.28 10.37
C MET A 164 4.87 -26.04 11.62
N PHE A 165 5.16 -25.35 12.73
CA PHE A 165 5.44 -25.99 14.02
C PHE A 165 4.27 -26.87 14.51
N ALA A 166 3.03 -26.43 14.31
CA ALA A 166 1.86 -27.22 14.69
C ALA A 166 1.61 -28.45 13.78
N ARG A 167 2.18 -28.45 12.56
CA ARG A 167 1.98 -29.51 11.56
C ARG A 167 3.10 -30.55 11.59
N PHE A 168 4.35 -30.11 11.51
CA PHE A 168 5.51 -31.00 11.39
C PHE A 168 6.05 -31.37 12.77
N LEU A 169 6.25 -30.37 13.63
CA LEU A 169 6.91 -30.58 14.93
C LEU A 169 5.95 -30.90 16.08
N ARG A 170 4.74 -31.38 15.75
CA ARG A 170 3.73 -31.74 16.75
C ARG A 170 4.14 -32.98 17.54
N ALA A 171 4.80 -33.93 16.88
CA ALA A 171 5.16 -35.23 17.43
C ALA A 171 6.60 -35.28 17.99
N SER A 172 7.45 -34.31 17.63
CA SER A 172 8.91 -34.36 17.87
C SER A 172 9.33 -34.25 19.34
N TRP A 173 8.47 -33.76 20.23
CA TRP A 173 8.77 -33.68 21.68
C TRP A 173 7.56 -34.06 22.52
N PRO A 174 7.20 -35.35 22.59
CA PRO A 174 5.99 -35.80 23.27
C PRO A 174 6.10 -35.73 24.82
N THR A 175 7.32 -35.75 25.35
CA THR A 175 7.63 -35.78 26.79
C THR A 175 7.90 -34.41 27.39
N MET A 176 8.32 -33.42 26.58
CA MET A 176 8.61 -32.07 27.04
C MET A 176 7.33 -31.24 27.13
N LYS A 177 6.86 -31.03 28.37
CA LYS A 177 5.64 -30.27 28.68
C LYS A 177 5.92 -29.11 29.65
N PRO A 178 6.67 -28.07 29.23
CA PRO A 178 6.85 -26.89 30.08
C PRO A 178 5.47 -26.28 30.41
N GLY A 179 5.12 -26.19 31.69
CA GLY A 179 3.79 -25.72 32.13
C GLY A 179 2.62 -26.62 31.71
N GLY A 180 2.85 -27.93 31.50
CA GLY A 180 1.80 -28.92 31.22
C GLY A 180 1.27 -28.94 29.77
N LEU A 181 1.81 -28.10 28.89
CA LEU A 181 1.44 -28.02 27.47
C LEU A 181 2.61 -28.45 26.57
N LEU A 182 2.29 -29.08 25.44
CA LEU A 182 3.29 -29.50 24.45
C LEU A 182 3.99 -28.29 23.83
N ILE A 183 5.29 -28.42 23.52
CA ILE A 183 6.13 -27.35 22.96
C ILE A 183 5.51 -26.71 21.71
N TRP A 184 5.00 -27.53 20.78
CA TRP A 184 4.38 -27.01 19.55
C TRP A 184 3.26 -26.01 19.84
N PHE A 185 2.51 -26.21 20.94
CA PHE A 185 1.40 -25.33 21.32
C PHE A 185 1.90 -24.00 21.87
N HIS A 186 3.01 -23.99 22.61
CA HIS A 186 3.66 -22.76 23.05
C HIS A 186 4.20 -21.98 21.88
N VAL A 187 4.94 -22.62 20.96
CA VAL A 187 5.47 -21.96 19.77
C VAL A 187 4.33 -21.41 18.91
N HIS A 188 3.30 -22.22 18.65
CA HIS A 188 2.12 -21.80 17.90
C HIS A 188 1.44 -20.57 18.52
N ARG A 189 1.23 -20.57 19.84
CA ARG A 189 0.63 -19.45 20.55
C ARG A 189 1.51 -18.21 20.48
N THR A 190 2.79 -18.33 20.85
CA THR A 190 3.72 -17.18 20.91
C THR A 190 3.86 -16.51 19.55
N PHE A 191 4.08 -17.28 18.48
CA PHE A 191 4.25 -16.70 17.14
C PHE A 191 2.96 -16.05 16.63
N ASN A 192 1.78 -16.66 16.85
CA ASN A 192 0.51 -16.01 16.48
C ASN A 192 0.22 -14.76 17.32
N THR A 193 0.58 -14.75 18.61
CA THR A 193 0.46 -13.54 19.44
C THR A 193 1.34 -12.41 18.91
N ILE A 194 2.60 -12.70 18.56
CA ILE A 194 3.48 -11.70 17.94
C ILE A 194 2.89 -11.20 16.60
N ALA A 195 2.39 -12.09 15.75
CA ALA A 195 1.74 -11.71 14.49
C ALA A 195 0.54 -10.78 14.69
N ILE A 196 -0.29 -11.03 15.70
CA ILE A 196 -1.43 -10.17 16.05
C ILE A 196 -0.95 -8.79 16.51
N LEU A 197 0.06 -8.72 17.39
CA LEU A 197 0.61 -7.45 17.86
C LEU A 197 1.20 -6.62 16.71
N LEU A 198 1.94 -7.26 15.80
CA LEU A 198 2.46 -6.61 14.59
C LEU A 198 1.32 -6.12 13.69
N SER A 199 0.25 -6.91 13.54
CA SER A 199 -0.92 -6.54 12.74
C SER A 199 -1.67 -5.35 13.33
N ILE A 200 -1.81 -5.27 14.66
CA ILE A 200 -2.41 -4.13 15.36
C ILE A 200 -1.54 -2.87 15.17
N ALA A 201 -0.24 -2.97 15.42
CA ALA A 201 0.69 -1.85 15.23
C ALA A 201 0.66 -1.35 13.78
N SER A 202 0.65 -2.28 12.82
CA SER A 202 0.54 -1.99 11.40
C SER A 202 -0.78 -1.30 11.03
N PHE A 203 -1.89 -1.73 11.63
CA PHE A 203 -3.19 -1.11 11.42
C PHE A 203 -3.23 0.32 11.95
N ILE A 204 -2.62 0.58 13.11
CA ILE A 204 -2.48 1.93 13.67
C ILE A 204 -1.61 2.81 12.76
N CYS A 205 -0.52 2.27 12.20
CA CYS A 205 0.32 3.02 11.26
C CYS A 205 -0.46 3.52 10.04
N ILE A 206 -1.29 2.66 9.43
CA ILE A 206 -2.05 3.03 8.23
C ILE A 206 -3.23 3.95 8.53
N LEU A 207 -3.90 3.78 9.68
CA LEU A 207 -4.93 4.73 10.13
C LEU A 207 -4.31 6.11 10.36
N THR A 208 -3.19 6.18 11.07
CA THR A 208 -2.48 7.44 11.33
C THR A 208 -1.99 8.08 10.03
N ALA A 209 -1.50 7.30 9.07
CA ALA A 209 -1.07 7.80 7.77
C ALA A 209 -2.22 8.41 6.94
N ASN A 210 -3.44 7.93 7.15
CA ASN A 210 -4.65 8.41 6.49
C ASN A 210 -5.51 9.31 7.39
N SER A 211 -4.93 9.89 8.44
CA SER A 211 -5.65 10.80 9.36
C SER A 211 -6.91 10.20 9.97
N TRP A 212 -6.91 8.87 10.20
CA TRP A 212 -8.05 8.09 10.69
C TRP A 212 -9.29 8.12 9.78
N GLU A 213 -9.14 8.52 8.53
CA GLU A 213 -10.21 8.51 7.54
C GLU A 213 -10.39 7.11 6.91
N TRP A 214 -11.63 6.78 6.59
CA TRP A 214 -11.98 5.53 5.91
C TRP A 214 -11.54 5.55 4.44
N THR A 215 -10.77 4.54 4.02
CA THR A 215 -10.26 4.40 2.64
C THR A 215 -10.96 3.29 1.82
N GLY A 216 -12.01 2.67 2.35
CA GLY A 216 -12.77 1.63 1.66
C GLY A 216 -13.88 2.16 0.76
N PRO A 217 -14.87 1.32 0.38
CA PRO A 217 -16.03 1.74 -0.42
C PRO A 217 -16.73 2.95 0.18
N GLY A 218 -17.14 3.89 -0.69
CA GLY A 218 -17.68 5.19 -0.29
C GLY A 218 -16.63 6.28 -0.06
N SER A 219 -15.33 5.94 -0.02
CA SER A 219 -14.24 6.94 0.07
C SER A 219 -13.79 7.48 -1.29
N GLN A 220 -12.97 8.53 -1.27
CA GLN A 220 -12.29 9.10 -2.45
C GLN A 220 -11.04 8.31 -2.88
N SER A 221 -10.80 7.12 -2.30
CA SER A 221 -9.65 6.28 -2.66
C SER A 221 -9.79 5.69 -4.07
N SER A 222 -8.66 5.30 -4.68
CA SER A 222 -8.68 4.55 -5.94
C SER A 222 -9.44 3.23 -5.79
N ASP A 223 -9.99 2.70 -6.88
CA ASP A 223 -10.76 1.44 -6.84
C ASP A 223 -9.95 0.28 -6.28
N TRP A 224 -8.67 0.20 -6.62
CA TRP A 224 -7.76 -0.80 -6.04
C TRP A 224 -7.45 -0.54 -4.56
N GLY A 225 -7.37 0.73 -4.13
CA GLY A 225 -7.25 1.10 -2.72
C GLY A 225 -8.46 0.67 -1.89
N LYS A 226 -9.67 0.86 -2.43
CA LYS A 226 -10.93 0.41 -1.80
C LYS A 226 -10.97 -1.10 -1.65
N LYS A 227 -10.61 -1.86 -2.69
CA LYS A 227 -10.54 -3.33 -2.67
C LYS A 227 -9.49 -3.83 -1.68
N HIS A 228 -8.29 -3.26 -1.68
CA HIS A 228 -7.23 -3.60 -0.72
C HIS A 228 -7.70 -3.40 0.72
N THR A 229 -8.29 -2.24 1.02
CA THR A 229 -8.81 -1.92 2.36
C THR A 229 -9.85 -2.95 2.80
N MET A 230 -10.81 -3.29 1.93
CA MET A 230 -11.87 -4.24 2.26
C MET A 230 -11.32 -5.64 2.54
N VAL A 231 -10.50 -6.18 1.63
CA VAL A 231 -9.91 -7.51 1.77
C VAL A 231 -9.00 -7.58 3.01
N GLY A 232 -8.21 -6.53 3.27
CA GLY A 232 -7.34 -6.43 4.43
C GLY A 232 -8.11 -6.40 5.76
N ILE A 233 -9.19 -5.63 5.84
CA ILE A 233 -10.05 -5.58 7.03
C ILE A 233 -10.68 -6.95 7.32
N PHE A 234 -11.22 -7.64 6.32
CA PHE A 234 -11.74 -8.99 6.53
C PHE A 234 -10.66 -9.95 7.04
N ALA A 235 -9.45 -9.90 6.48
CA ALA A 235 -8.33 -10.70 6.96
C ALA A 235 -7.98 -10.39 8.44
N LEU A 236 -7.93 -9.11 8.81
CA LEU A 236 -7.64 -8.67 10.19
C LEU A 236 -8.75 -9.09 11.16
N CYS A 237 -10.02 -8.94 10.80
CA CYS A 237 -11.14 -9.38 11.62
C CYS A 237 -11.06 -10.88 11.91
N LEU A 238 -10.81 -11.70 10.89
CA LEU A 238 -10.63 -13.14 11.08
C LEU A 238 -9.38 -13.44 11.92
N CYS A 239 -8.27 -12.73 11.70
CA CYS A 239 -7.04 -12.87 12.49
C CYS A 239 -7.28 -12.59 13.98
N TRP A 240 -7.94 -11.47 14.31
CA TRP A 240 -8.22 -11.06 15.69
C TRP A 240 -9.31 -11.89 16.34
N LEU A 241 -10.17 -12.55 15.56
CA LEU A 241 -11.15 -13.50 16.08
C LEU A 241 -10.51 -14.82 16.53
N GLN A 242 -9.35 -15.20 15.97
CA GLN A 242 -8.71 -16.49 16.25
C GLN A 242 -8.41 -16.78 17.73
N PRO A 243 -7.88 -15.83 18.54
CA PRO A 243 -7.66 -16.06 19.96
C PRO A 243 -8.96 -16.32 20.73
N PHE A 244 -10.06 -15.63 20.39
CA PHE A 244 -11.36 -15.84 21.03
C PHE A 244 -11.93 -17.22 20.69
N ILE A 245 -11.81 -17.63 19.42
CA ILE A 245 -12.14 -19.01 19.02
C ILE A 245 -11.30 -19.99 19.83
N SER A 246 -9.99 -19.78 19.91
CA SER A 246 -9.07 -20.63 20.65
C SER A 246 -9.39 -20.71 22.15
N ALA A 247 -9.91 -19.65 22.76
CA ALA A 247 -10.37 -19.64 24.16
C ALA A 247 -11.59 -20.54 24.38
N MET A 248 -12.46 -20.71 23.37
CA MET A 248 -13.60 -21.63 23.41
C MET A 248 -13.22 -23.11 23.19
N ARG A 249 -11.92 -23.43 23.16
CA ARG A 249 -11.42 -24.79 22.92
C ARG A 249 -11.82 -25.74 24.04
N CYS A 250 -12.54 -26.79 23.68
CA CYS A 250 -12.92 -27.88 24.59
C CYS A 250 -11.75 -28.83 24.91
N ASN A 251 -11.93 -29.65 25.96
CA ASN A 251 -10.96 -30.67 26.40
C ASN A 251 -10.53 -31.59 25.23
N PRO A 252 -9.25 -32.01 25.14
CA PRO A 252 -8.77 -32.93 24.10
C PRO A 252 -9.63 -34.19 23.86
N ALA A 253 -10.27 -34.76 24.88
CA ALA A 253 -11.10 -35.96 24.76
C ALA A 253 -12.57 -35.69 24.38
N HIS A 254 -12.98 -34.42 24.29
CA HIS A 254 -14.38 -34.06 24.05
C HIS A 254 -14.77 -34.26 22.56
N PRO A 255 -15.94 -34.84 22.21
CA PRO A 255 -16.32 -35.15 20.82
C PRO A 255 -16.35 -33.91 19.89
N ARG A 256 -16.82 -32.76 20.40
CA ARG A 256 -16.77 -31.47 19.67
C ARG A 256 -15.36 -30.94 19.36
N ARG A 257 -14.28 -31.58 19.83
CA ARG A 257 -12.90 -31.12 19.60
C ARG A 257 -12.52 -31.19 18.12
N GLN A 258 -13.03 -32.18 17.39
CA GLN A 258 -12.81 -32.29 15.94
C GLN A 258 -13.45 -31.13 15.19
N PHE A 259 -14.70 -30.78 15.52
CA PHE A 259 -15.40 -29.63 14.96
C PHE A 259 -14.64 -28.32 15.24
N PHE A 260 -14.23 -28.11 16.49
CA PHE A 260 -13.40 -26.95 16.87
C PHE A 260 -12.12 -26.86 16.01
N ASN A 261 -11.38 -27.97 15.86
CA ASN A 261 -10.13 -27.98 15.09
C ASN A 261 -10.38 -27.63 13.61
N TRP A 262 -11.47 -28.13 13.00
CA TRP A 262 -11.84 -27.81 11.62
C TRP A 262 -12.20 -26.35 11.44
N VAL A 263 -13.04 -25.80 12.33
CA VAL A 263 -13.46 -24.40 12.28
C VAL A 263 -12.26 -23.46 12.50
N HIS A 264 -11.47 -23.69 13.54
CA HIS A 264 -10.29 -22.88 13.84
C HIS A 264 -9.28 -22.87 12.68
N ARG A 265 -9.01 -24.05 12.10
CA ARG A 265 -8.14 -24.19 10.93
C ARG A 265 -8.74 -23.52 9.70
N GLY A 266 -10.03 -23.72 9.42
CA GLY A 266 -10.72 -23.16 8.27
C GLY A 266 -10.67 -21.63 8.26
N ILE A 267 -11.01 -21.01 9.38
CA ILE A 267 -10.93 -19.55 9.55
C ILE A 267 -9.49 -19.06 9.36
N GLY A 268 -8.49 -19.83 9.81
CA GLY A 268 -7.07 -19.47 9.67
C GLY A 268 -6.60 -19.48 8.22
N VAL A 269 -7.02 -20.50 7.46
CA VAL A 269 -6.72 -20.60 6.03
C VAL A 269 -7.40 -19.48 5.24
N ILE A 270 -8.68 -19.19 5.52
CA ILE A 270 -9.40 -18.10 4.86
C ILE A 270 -8.71 -16.76 5.14
N ALA A 271 -8.33 -16.51 6.40
CA ALA A 271 -7.61 -15.29 6.78
C ALA A 271 -6.28 -15.14 6.01
N MET A 272 -5.51 -16.23 5.88
CA MET A 272 -4.25 -16.24 5.12
C MET A 272 -4.45 -15.95 3.62
N ILE A 273 -5.49 -16.52 3.00
CA ILE A 273 -5.83 -16.28 1.59
C ILE A 273 -6.18 -14.81 1.38
N LEU A 274 -7.03 -14.24 2.25
CA LEU A 274 -7.41 -12.83 2.19
C LEU A 274 -6.19 -11.91 2.39
N ALA A 275 -5.36 -12.18 3.40
CA ALA A 275 -4.15 -11.41 3.64
C ALA A 275 -3.18 -11.45 2.45
N THR A 276 -2.98 -12.63 1.85
CA THR A 276 -2.16 -12.79 0.65
C THR A 276 -2.73 -12.00 -0.52
N THR A 277 -4.05 -12.07 -0.71
CA THR A 277 -4.74 -11.29 -1.75
C THR A 277 -4.55 -9.78 -1.55
N ALA A 278 -4.69 -9.29 -0.31
CA ALA A 278 -4.47 -7.88 0.01
C ALA A 278 -3.04 -7.42 -0.30
N VAL A 279 -2.03 -8.25 0.02
CA VAL A 279 -0.63 -7.95 -0.26
C VAL A 279 -0.35 -7.96 -1.77
N CYS A 280 -0.90 -8.91 -2.52
CA CYS A 280 -0.77 -8.94 -3.99
C CYS A 280 -1.40 -7.70 -4.63
N ILE A 281 -2.57 -7.26 -4.17
CA ILE A 281 -3.20 -6.02 -4.66
C ILE A 281 -2.27 -4.82 -4.40
N ALA A 282 -1.72 -4.71 -3.19
CA ALA A 282 -0.80 -3.62 -2.84
C ALA A 282 0.47 -3.65 -3.69
N ALA A 283 1.05 -4.84 -3.90
CA ALA A 283 2.23 -5.00 -4.75
C ALA A 283 1.94 -4.53 -6.17
N VAL A 284 0.86 -5.01 -6.81
CA VAL A 284 0.58 -4.74 -8.23
C VAL A 284 0.09 -3.30 -8.48
N HIS A 285 -0.67 -2.71 -7.55
CA HIS A 285 -1.37 -1.46 -7.84
C HIS A 285 -0.81 -0.23 -7.14
N PHE A 286 0.06 -0.37 -6.13
CA PHE A 286 0.59 0.79 -5.38
C PHE A 286 1.99 1.20 -5.87
N LEU A 287 2.09 1.50 -7.16
CA LEU A 287 3.34 1.83 -7.88
C LEU A 287 4.07 3.07 -7.33
N GLY A 288 3.36 3.99 -6.65
CA GLY A 288 3.96 5.19 -6.06
C GLY A 288 4.82 4.95 -4.81
N ILE A 289 4.73 3.75 -4.20
CA ILE A 289 5.48 3.39 -2.99
C ILE A 289 6.81 2.69 -3.33
N TRP A 290 6.83 1.96 -4.45
CA TRP A 290 7.93 1.09 -4.87
C TRP A 290 8.39 1.51 -6.29
N PRO A 291 9.42 2.36 -6.42
CA PRO A 291 9.82 2.93 -7.70
C PRO A 291 10.41 1.93 -8.70
N HIS A 292 10.68 0.68 -8.29
CA HIS A 292 11.27 -0.34 -9.14
C HIS A 292 10.30 -1.49 -9.43
N LYS A 293 10.18 -1.89 -10.70
CA LYS A 293 9.44 -3.09 -11.13
C LYS A 293 9.89 -4.36 -10.39
N ILE A 294 11.17 -4.42 -10.00
CA ILE A 294 11.76 -5.55 -9.25
C ILE A 294 11.06 -5.74 -7.89
N SER A 295 10.85 -4.66 -7.12
CA SER A 295 10.15 -4.74 -5.84
C SER A 295 8.74 -5.29 -5.97
N GLN A 296 8.08 -5.07 -7.11
CA GLN A 296 6.74 -5.56 -7.41
C GLN A 296 6.68 -7.08 -7.56
N THR A 297 7.59 -7.61 -8.38
CA THR A 297 7.72 -9.05 -8.63
C THR A 297 8.22 -9.75 -7.37
N THR A 298 9.19 -9.16 -6.66
CA THR A 298 9.70 -9.69 -5.40
C THR A 298 8.60 -9.77 -4.34
N LEU A 299 7.81 -8.71 -4.11
CA LEU A 299 6.74 -8.74 -3.08
C LEU A 299 5.62 -9.73 -3.42
N SER A 300 5.33 -9.93 -4.71
CA SER A 300 4.28 -10.85 -5.16
C SER A 300 4.72 -12.32 -5.09
N LEU A 301 6.01 -12.61 -5.29
CA LEU A 301 6.56 -13.96 -5.23
C LEU A 301 7.07 -14.36 -3.83
N MET A 302 7.39 -13.37 -2.98
CA MET A 302 7.91 -13.58 -1.63
C MET A 302 7.02 -14.50 -0.76
N PRO A 303 5.68 -14.39 -0.76
CA PRO A 303 4.81 -15.34 -0.05
C PRO A 303 5.05 -16.80 -0.42
N LEU A 304 5.13 -17.08 -1.73
CA LEU A 304 5.34 -18.43 -2.25
C LEU A 304 6.74 -18.95 -1.89
N VAL A 305 7.75 -18.11 -2.09
CA VAL A 305 9.15 -18.46 -1.80
C VAL A 305 9.34 -18.72 -0.31
N VAL A 306 8.79 -17.88 0.58
CA VAL A 306 8.91 -18.08 2.02
C VAL A 306 8.19 -19.35 2.45
N LEU A 307 7.00 -19.65 1.92
CA LEU A 307 6.32 -20.91 2.23
C LEU A 307 7.12 -22.13 1.79
N LEU A 308 7.74 -22.09 0.60
CA LEU A 308 8.57 -23.18 0.08
C LEU A 308 9.85 -23.35 0.91
N VAL A 309 10.55 -22.27 1.22
CA VAL A 309 11.78 -22.28 2.04
C VAL A 309 11.47 -22.78 3.44
N MET A 310 10.43 -22.24 4.10
CA MET A 310 10.02 -22.72 5.41
C MET A 310 9.67 -24.21 5.35
N SER A 311 8.91 -24.64 4.34
CA SER A 311 8.58 -26.07 4.17
C SER A 311 9.81 -26.96 4.02
N ALA A 312 10.79 -26.55 3.20
CA ALA A 312 12.04 -27.29 3.07
C ALA A 312 12.82 -27.35 4.39
N VAL A 313 12.95 -26.22 5.10
CA VAL A 313 13.63 -26.15 6.41
C VAL A 313 12.96 -27.06 7.43
N PHE A 314 11.63 -27.04 7.53
CA PHE A 314 10.91 -27.91 8.47
C PHE A 314 11.06 -29.38 8.12
N LEU A 315 11.04 -29.77 6.84
CA LEU A 315 11.30 -31.15 6.43
C LEU A 315 12.73 -31.59 6.76
N CYS A 316 13.72 -30.68 6.64
CA CYS A 316 15.09 -30.96 7.06
C CYS A 316 15.19 -31.14 8.58
N ILE A 317 14.53 -30.30 9.37
CA ILE A 317 14.49 -30.41 10.83
C ILE A 317 13.82 -31.73 11.25
N ASP A 318 12.69 -32.08 10.65
CA ASP A 318 11.96 -33.32 10.95
C ASP A 318 12.84 -34.55 10.71
N LYS A 319 13.50 -34.61 9.54
CA LYS A 319 14.48 -35.68 9.23
C LYS A 319 15.65 -35.72 10.19
N PHE A 320 16.16 -34.56 10.63
CA PHE A 320 17.26 -34.50 11.58
C PHE A 320 16.86 -35.07 12.93
N ILE A 321 15.67 -34.72 13.43
CA ILE A 321 15.12 -35.25 14.68
C ILE A 321 14.92 -36.77 14.60
N ASP A 322 14.37 -37.27 13.49
CA ASP A 322 14.20 -38.72 13.29
C ASP A 322 15.55 -39.46 13.31
N VAL A 323 16.59 -38.89 12.69
CA VAL A 323 17.95 -39.46 12.69
C VAL A 323 18.54 -39.49 14.11
N ASP A 324 18.33 -38.44 14.90
CA ASP A 324 18.80 -38.41 16.30
C ASP A 324 18.11 -39.46 17.17
N GLU A 325 16.79 -39.66 17.04
CA GLU A 325 16.06 -40.73 17.75
C GLU A 325 16.55 -42.14 17.33
N LEU A 326 16.81 -42.35 16.04
CA LEU A 326 17.39 -43.59 15.51
C LEU A 326 18.81 -43.85 16.05
N ASN A 327 19.63 -42.80 16.20
CA ASN A 327 20.97 -42.93 16.75
C ASN A 327 20.94 -43.23 18.27
N LEU A 328 20.05 -42.56 19.01
CA LEU A 328 19.84 -42.81 20.44
C LEU A 328 19.36 -44.23 20.73
N SER A 329 18.40 -44.74 19.96
CA SER A 329 17.91 -46.11 20.10
C SER A 329 19.01 -47.15 19.84
N LYS A 330 19.81 -46.99 18.78
CA LYS A 330 20.97 -47.86 18.49
C LYS A 330 22.03 -47.84 19.60
N MET A 331 22.33 -46.68 20.19
CA MET A 331 23.26 -46.59 21.32
C MET A 331 22.73 -47.30 22.57
N CYS A 332 21.42 -47.22 22.83
CA CYS A 332 20.77 -47.92 23.95
C CYS A 332 20.72 -49.44 23.76
N GLU A 333 20.60 -49.94 22.52
CA GLU A 333 20.72 -51.37 22.22
C GLU A 333 22.15 -51.87 22.42
N LYS A 334 23.15 -51.10 21.97
CA LYS A 334 24.57 -51.47 22.09
C LYS A 334 25.09 -51.52 23.53
N LYS A 335 24.45 -50.80 24.46
CA LYS A 335 24.75 -50.85 25.91
C LYS A 335 24.06 -52.00 26.66
N ARG A 336 23.17 -52.74 26.00
CA ARG A 336 22.38 -53.81 26.60
C ARG A 336 22.98 -55.22 26.39
N TYR A 337 24.09 -55.30 25.66
CA TYR A 337 24.99 -56.46 25.52
C TYR A 337 26.31 -56.16 26.21
#